data_AF-A0A6F9C8L3-F1
#
_entry.id   AF-A0A6F9C8L3-F1
#
_cell.length_a   1.000
_cell.length_b   1.000
_cell.length_c   1.000
_cell.angle_alpha   90.00
_cell.angle_beta   90.00
_cell.angle_gamma   90.00
#
_symmetry.space_group_name_H-M   'P 1'
#
loop_
_entity.id
_entity.type
_entity.pdbx_description
1 polymer ?
#
loop_
_entity_poly.entity_id
_entity_poly.type
_entity_poly.pdbx_seq_one_letter_code
_entity_poly.pdbx_strand_id
1 'polypeptide(L)'
;MEDKGQKPEADENSFESLEKEFQEVLNELVGDKSLDKFRVEYEKLTNALKKSHESEKRLMTKCRELNAEIVSNSVKVATALKLSQEDQTTITSLKKLQQDIQVRQNECSRETRRKEKLEKEVKQLHTDLEAKQSDIKVLNLQSQRSKEEQQRLEQQLREQKILNERATKELEQLQVRNTKLQQENEQNALSMEQLSLDTQQRASDLKVLQHMEDIKMREMQIFEYKKKIAEAETKLKQQQNLYEAVRSDRNLYSKNLIEAQDEITEMKRKLKIMNHQIDQLREEINGKESALVKEHLEFQRVEKEKEALKAELQKMKQQAQETKQFIDNQEAEERKLLKIIADADAERLRQKKELDQVISERDILGTQLVRRNDELALLYEKIKIQQSMLNKGEIQYNQRVEDIRLLKMEIKKLRREKGILAKTVANVEDLRWD
;
A
#
# COMPACT_ATOMS: atom_id res chain seq x y z
N MET A 1 -20.69 41.30 18.95
CA MET A 1 -20.41 42.67 19.44
C MET A 1 -21.33 43.59 18.68
N GLU A 2 -22.11 44.36 19.43
CA GLU A 2 -23.26 45.12 18.95
C GLU A 2 -22.92 46.09 17.82
N ASP A 3 -23.80 46.08 16.84
CA ASP A 3 -23.89 46.97 15.71
C ASP A 3 -24.03 48.43 16.19
N LYS A 4 -22.92 49.18 16.14
CA LYS A 4 -22.90 50.66 16.24
C LYS A 4 -22.84 51.31 14.85
N GLY A 5 -23.49 50.71 13.85
CA GLY A 5 -23.48 51.19 12.46
C GLY A 5 -24.20 52.51 12.22
N GLN A 6 -25.06 52.98 13.13
CA GLN A 6 -25.95 54.14 12.89
C GLN A 6 -25.50 55.49 13.47
N LYS A 7 -24.38 55.58 14.21
CA LYS A 7 -23.90 56.87 14.75
C LYS A 7 -23.25 57.87 13.77
N PRO A 8 -22.53 57.48 12.69
CA PRO A 8 -21.71 58.43 11.95
C PRO A 8 -22.52 59.41 11.08
N GLU A 9 -23.63 58.98 10.50
CA GLU A 9 -24.48 59.85 9.66
C GLU A 9 -25.20 60.92 10.49
N ALA A 10 -25.56 60.59 11.73
CA ALA A 10 -26.16 61.54 12.66
C ALA A 10 -25.15 62.62 13.10
N ASP A 11 -23.90 62.24 13.33
CA ASP A 11 -22.82 63.16 13.72
C ASP A 11 -22.37 64.06 12.55
N GLU A 12 -22.38 63.55 11.31
CA GLU A 12 -22.09 64.36 10.09
C GLU A 12 -23.16 65.43 9.86
N ASN A 13 -24.44 65.06 9.91
CA ASN A 13 -25.55 66.01 9.73
C ASN A 13 -25.57 67.09 10.82
N SER A 14 -25.13 66.74 12.05
CA SER A 14 -25.01 67.69 13.15
C SER A 14 -23.85 68.69 12.94
N PHE A 15 -22.74 68.24 12.36
CA PHE A 15 -21.60 69.12 12.09
C PHE A 15 -21.86 70.08 10.92
N GLU A 16 -22.50 69.60 9.85
CA GLU A 16 -22.90 70.46 8.72
C GLU A 16 -23.88 71.56 9.13
N SER A 17 -24.81 71.25 10.04
CA SER A 17 -25.74 72.23 10.60
C SER A 17 -24.99 73.31 11.41
N LEU A 18 -24.04 72.88 12.25
CA LEU A 18 -23.21 73.78 13.05
C LEU A 18 -22.29 74.66 12.18
N GLU A 19 -21.75 74.11 11.10
CA GLU A 19 -20.93 74.83 10.12
C GLU A 19 -21.72 75.95 9.42
N LYS A 20 -23.00 75.71 9.14
CA LYS A 20 -23.90 76.71 8.57
C LYS A 20 -24.18 77.85 9.55
N GLU A 21 -24.46 77.52 10.81
CA GLU A 21 -24.66 78.52 11.88
C GLU A 21 -23.38 79.37 12.08
N PHE A 22 -22.20 78.76 12.06
CA PHE A 22 -20.93 79.50 12.14
C PHE A 22 -20.77 80.50 10.99
N GLN A 23 -21.17 80.13 9.79
CA GLN A 23 -21.07 80.99 8.61
C GLN A 23 -22.07 82.16 8.67
N GLU A 24 -23.27 81.92 9.20
CA GLU A 24 -24.28 82.95 9.43
C GLU A 24 -23.79 84.00 10.45
N VAL A 25 -23.24 83.56 11.59
CA VAL A 25 -22.65 84.45 12.60
C VAL A 25 -21.47 85.26 12.03
N LEU A 26 -20.60 84.63 11.25
CA LEU A 26 -19.48 85.33 10.60
C LEU A 26 -19.97 86.43 9.64
N ASN A 27 -21.07 86.19 8.91
CA ASN A 27 -21.66 87.14 7.98
C ASN A 27 -22.31 88.34 8.69
N GLU A 28 -22.99 88.10 9.82
CA GLU A 28 -23.57 89.18 10.65
C GLU A 28 -22.49 90.11 11.23
N LEU A 29 -21.33 89.55 11.59
CA LEU A 29 -20.20 90.29 12.14
C LEU A 29 -19.44 91.16 11.11
N VAL A 30 -19.69 91.02 9.81
CA VAL A 30 -19.02 91.82 8.74
C VAL A 30 -19.44 93.30 8.78
N GLY A 31 -20.64 93.61 9.27
CA GLY A 31 -21.20 94.96 9.25
C GLY A 31 -20.68 95.92 10.33
N ASP A 32 -20.07 95.41 11.41
CA ASP A 32 -19.65 96.20 12.57
C ASP A 32 -18.13 96.16 12.77
N LYS A 33 -17.46 97.29 12.45
CA LYS A 33 -16.01 97.43 12.58
C LYS A 33 -15.49 97.30 14.02
N SER A 34 -16.34 97.51 15.03
CA SER A 34 -15.93 97.36 16.44
C SER A 34 -15.72 95.89 16.84
N LEU A 35 -16.33 94.96 16.10
CA LEU A 35 -16.30 93.51 16.37
C LEU A 35 -15.31 92.74 15.48
N ASP A 36 -14.56 93.41 14.62
CA ASP A 36 -13.72 92.75 13.61
C ASP A 36 -12.60 91.88 14.24
N LYS A 37 -12.07 92.29 15.41
CA LYS A 37 -11.13 91.44 16.18
C LYS A 37 -11.77 90.14 16.68
N PHE A 38 -13.03 90.21 17.12
CA PHE A 38 -13.77 89.04 17.55
C PHE A 38 -14.10 88.13 16.37
N ARG A 39 -14.50 88.71 15.22
CA ARG A 39 -14.74 87.98 13.97
C ARG A 39 -13.52 87.17 13.53
N VAL A 40 -12.32 87.77 13.55
CA VAL A 40 -11.07 87.08 13.18
C VAL A 40 -10.74 85.93 14.13
N GLU A 41 -10.92 86.10 15.44
CA GLU A 41 -10.68 85.01 16.39
C GLU A 41 -11.76 83.91 16.31
N TYR A 42 -13.01 84.27 16.03
CA TYR A 42 -14.11 83.33 15.79
C TYR A 42 -13.86 82.51 14.52
N GLU A 43 -13.43 83.15 13.43
CA GLU A 43 -13.06 82.48 12.18
C GLU A 43 -11.90 81.50 12.36
N LYS A 44 -10.87 81.87 13.15
CA LYS A 44 -9.78 80.95 13.51
C LYS A 44 -10.29 79.73 14.27
N LEU A 45 -11.20 79.92 15.22
CA LEU A 45 -11.79 78.84 16.01
C LEU A 45 -12.62 77.90 15.13
N THR A 46 -13.47 78.45 14.25
CA THR A 46 -14.26 77.67 13.29
C THR A 46 -13.36 76.86 12.36
N ASN A 47 -12.28 77.46 11.84
CA ASN A 47 -11.31 76.76 10.99
C ASN A 47 -10.55 75.65 11.75
N ALA A 48 -10.20 75.87 13.02
CA ALA A 48 -9.58 74.84 13.85
C ALA A 48 -10.53 73.67 14.12
N LEU A 49 -11.81 73.97 14.39
CA LEU A 49 -12.84 72.96 14.61
C LEU A 49 -13.09 72.12 13.34
N LYS A 50 -13.19 72.74 12.16
CA LYS A 50 -13.29 72.05 10.87
C LYS A 50 -12.12 71.10 10.63
N LYS A 51 -10.89 71.58 10.82
CA LYS A 51 -9.68 70.73 10.69
C LYS A 51 -9.68 69.56 11.66
N SER A 52 -10.13 69.79 12.90
CA SER A 52 -10.26 68.73 13.91
C SER A 52 -11.27 67.68 13.49
N HIS A 53 -12.46 68.08 13.03
CA HIS A 53 -13.51 67.18 12.58
C HIS A 53 -13.09 66.36 11.35
N GLU A 54 -12.43 66.99 10.36
CA GLU A 54 -11.85 66.27 9.23
C GLU A 54 -10.81 65.23 9.66
N SER A 55 -9.97 65.56 10.64
CA SER A 55 -8.95 64.65 11.16
C SER A 55 -9.58 63.46 11.90
N GLU A 56 -10.64 63.70 12.66
CA GLU A 56 -11.43 62.67 13.35
C GLU A 56 -12.10 61.73 12.34
N LYS A 57 -12.73 62.29 11.29
CA LYS A 57 -13.34 61.50 10.22
C LYS A 57 -12.32 60.59 9.54
N ARG A 58 -11.12 61.09 9.21
CA ARG A 58 -10.04 60.26 8.65
C ARG A 58 -9.61 59.16 9.61
N LEU A 59 -9.47 59.48 10.90
CA LEU A 59 -9.09 58.50 11.93
C LEU A 59 -10.15 57.39 12.06
N MET A 60 -11.43 57.76 12.07
CA MET A 60 -12.55 56.81 12.16
C MET A 60 -12.63 55.90 10.94
N THR A 61 -12.41 56.43 9.74
CA THR A 61 -12.30 55.60 8.52
C THR A 61 -11.14 54.62 8.64
N LYS A 62 -9.96 55.07 9.10
CA LYS A 62 -8.81 54.19 9.30
C LYS A 62 -9.06 53.10 10.34
N CYS A 63 -9.74 53.44 11.45
CA CYS A 63 -10.15 52.47 12.46
C CYS A 63 -11.11 51.41 11.91
N ARG A 64 -12.04 51.80 11.02
CA ARG A 64 -12.94 50.84 10.35
C ARG A 64 -12.20 49.92 9.40
N GLU A 65 -11.29 50.47 8.59
CA GLU A 65 -10.44 49.68 7.68
C GLU A 65 -9.59 48.67 8.45
N LEU A 66 -8.89 49.11 9.50
CA LEU A 66 -8.06 48.24 10.33
C LEU A 66 -8.89 47.16 11.03
N ASN A 67 -10.08 47.48 11.53
CA ASN A 67 -10.97 46.48 12.11
C ASN A 67 -11.43 45.45 11.07
N ALA A 68 -11.77 45.89 9.85
CA ALA A 68 -12.13 44.97 8.77
C ALA A 68 -10.97 44.04 8.39
N GLU A 69 -9.74 44.56 8.34
CA GLU A 69 -8.53 43.77 8.11
C GLU A 69 -8.26 42.77 9.24
N ILE A 70 -8.40 43.19 10.51
CA ILE A 70 -8.24 42.31 11.68
C ILE A 70 -9.25 41.16 11.62
N VAL A 71 -10.51 41.46 11.32
CA VAL A 71 -11.55 40.44 11.19
C VAL A 71 -11.23 39.50 10.03
N SER A 72 -10.85 40.02 8.85
CA SER A 72 -10.45 39.20 7.71
C SER A 72 -9.26 38.28 8.02
N ASN A 73 -8.23 38.81 8.68
CA ASN A 73 -7.05 38.04 9.05
C ASN A 73 -7.36 36.99 10.12
N SER A 74 -8.24 37.29 11.08
CA SER A 74 -8.65 36.30 12.08
C SER A 74 -9.35 35.10 11.45
N VAL A 75 -10.19 35.32 10.43
CA VAL A 75 -10.81 34.24 9.64
C VAL A 75 -9.75 33.43 8.90
N LYS A 76 -8.80 34.09 8.22
CA LYS A 76 -7.71 33.40 7.50
C LYS A 76 -6.86 32.52 8.43
N VAL A 77 -6.52 33.04 9.61
CA VAL A 77 -5.78 32.28 10.65
C VAL A 77 -6.59 31.08 11.13
N ALA A 78 -7.88 31.25 11.37
CA ALA A 78 -8.76 30.15 11.77
C ALA A 78 -8.83 29.05 10.68
N THR A 79 -8.92 29.43 9.41
CA THR A 79 -8.90 28.48 8.28
C THR A 79 -7.55 27.76 8.17
N ALA A 80 -6.43 28.48 8.31
CA ALA A 80 -5.10 27.88 8.26
C ALA A 80 -4.86 26.89 9.41
N LEU A 81 -5.32 27.21 10.62
CA LEU A 81 -5.28 26.29 11.76
C LEU A 81 -6.09 25.02 11.51
N LYS A 82 -7.27 25.14 10.91
CA LYS A 82 -8.11 23.98 10.58
C LYS A 82 -7.45 23.07 9.54
N LEU A 83 -6.89 23.64 8.47
CA LEU A 83 -6.15 22.89 7.45
C LEU A 83 -4.92 22.20 8.07
N SER A 84 -4.18 22.88 8.94
CA SER A 84 -3.04 22.29 9.64
C SER A 84 -3.43 21.10 10.53
N GLN A 85 -4.59 21.16 11.19
CA GLN A 85 -5.12 20.02 11.95
C GLN A 85 -5.50 18.84 11.04
N GLU A 86 -6.16 19.10 9.92
CA GLU A 86 -6.51 18.08 8.92
C GLU A 86 -5.25 17.42 8.33
N ASP A 87 -4.23 18.21 7.99
CA ASP A 87 -2.93 17.71 7.54
C ASP A 87 -2.26 16.82 8.60
N GLN A 88 -2.30 17.23 9.86
CA GLN A 88 -1.70 16.45 10.96
C GLN A 88 -2.39 15.09 11.15
N THR A 89 -3.72 15.03 11.00
CA THR A 89 -4.47 13.76 11.03
C THR A 89 -4.11 12.86 9.84
N THR A 90 -3.94 13.46 8.65
CA THR A 90 -3.55 12.76 7.43
C THR A 90 -2.13 12.19 7.54
N ILE A 91 -1.17 12.99 8.03
CA ILE A 91 0.21 12.58 8.28
C ILE A 91 0.26 11.39 9.26
N THR A 92 -0.53 11.45 10.33
CA THR A 92 -0.60 10.36 11.33
C THR A 92 -1.13 9.07 10.70
N SER A 93 -2.15 9.19 9.86
CA SER A 93 -2.73 8.06 9.13
C SER A 93 -1.74 7.45 8.13
N LEU A 94 -1.00 8.29 7.40
CA LEU A 94 0.05 7.85 6.46
C LEU A 94 1.20 7.14 7.17
N LYS A 95 1.64 7.63 8.34
CA LYS A 95 2.67 6.95 9.15
C LYS A 95 2.23 5.56 9.59
N LYS A 96 0.95 5.39 9.97
CA LYS A 96 0.40 4.09 10.33
C LYS A 96 0.37 3.13 9.14
N LEU A 97 -0.11 3.59 7.99
CA LEU A 97 -0.07 2.83 6.74
C LEU A 97 1.35 2.40 6.34
N GLN A 98 2.34 3.29 6.51
CA GLN A 98 3.74 2.97 6.25
C GLN A 98 4.25 1.85 7.17
N GLN A 99 3.87 1.87 8.46
CA GLN A 99 4.21 0.81 9.40
C GLN A 99 3.56 -0.53 9.03
N ASP A 100 2.29 -0.52 8.63
CA ASP A 100 1.57 -1.72 8.20
C ASP A 100 2.20 -2.34 6.94
N ILE A 101 2.59 -1.51 5.96
CA ILE A 101 3.30 -1.96 4.75
C ILE A 101 4.63 -2.63 5.12
N GLN A 102 5.38 -2.06 6.07
CA GLN A 102 6.65 -2.63 6.54
C GLN A 102 6.43 -4.03 7.17
N VAL A 103 5.39 -4.20 7.98
CA VAL A 103 5.03 -5.50 8.58
C VAL A 103 4.66 -6.51 7.51
N ARG A 104 3.83 -6.12 6.54
CA ARG A 104 3.43 -7.00 5.41
C ARG A 104 4.62 -7.40 4.54
N GLN A 105 5.58 -6.51 4.30
CA GLN A 105 6.83 -6.86 3.59
C GLN A 105 7.64 -7.93 4.37
N ASN A 106 7.75 -7.79 5.69
CA ASN A 106 8.44 -8.77 6.52
C ASN A 106 7.73 -10.13 6.52
N GLU A 107 6.39 -10.15 6.58
CA GLU A 107 5.59 -11.38 6.45
C GLU A 107 5.83 -12.06 5.09
N CYS A 108 5.74 -11.30 3.99
CA CYS A 108 5.97 -11.82 2.64
C CYS A 108 7.38 -12.40 2.48
N SER A 109 8.40 -11.75 3.05
CA SER A 109 9.78 -12.27 3.06
C SER A 109 9.90 -13.59 3.82
N ARG A 110 9.23 -13.72 4.99
CA ARG A 110 9.20 -14.97 5.76
C ARG A 110 8.52 -16.10 5.00
N GLU A 111 7.36 -15.82 4.40
CA GLU A 111 6.63 -16.82 3.61
C GLU A 111 7.41 -17.24 2.35
N THR A 112 8.11 -16.32 1.69
CA THR A 112 8.98 -16.65 0.55
C THR A 112 10.09 -17.62 0.96
N ARG A 113 10.76 -17.38 2.10
CA ARG A 113 11.78 -18.30 2.64
C ARG A 113 11.19 -19.66 3.01
N ARG A 114 9.95 -19.69 3.52
CA ARG A 114 9.25 -20.94 3.87
C ARG A 114 8.91 -21.73 2.60
N LYS A 115 8.43 -21.05 1.56
CA LYS A 115 8.16 -21.63 0.24
C LYS A 115 9.44 -22.24 -0.36
N GLU A 116 10.57 -21.53 -0.35
CA GLU A 116 11.84 -22.05 -0.86
C GLU A 116 12.31 -23.31 -0.13
N LYS A 117 12.08 -23.40 1.19
CA LYS A 117 12.40 -24.62 1.96
C LYS A 117 11.50 -25.79 1.55
N LEU A 118 10.20 -25.56 1.44
CA LEU A 118 9.25 -26.59 1.00
C LEU A 118 9.53 -27.04 -0.44
N GLU A 119 9.89 -26.15 -1.35
CA GLU A 119 10.27 -26.51 -2.71
C GLU A 119 11.52 -27.40 -2.76
N LYS A 120 12.51 -27.14 -1.89
CA LYS A 120 13.68 -28.02 -1.76
C LYS A 120 13.30 -29.40 -1.21
N GLU A 121 12.44 -29.44 -0.22
CA GLU A 121 11.95 -30.70 0.37
C GLU A 121 11.13 -31.52 -0.62
N VAL A 122 10.26 -30.89 -1.41
CA VAL A 122 9.51 -31.53 -2.50
C VAL A 122 10.45 -32.09 -3.56
N LYS A 123 11.48 -31.33 -3.97
CA LYS A 123 12.49 -31.83 -4.93
C LYS A 123 13.24 -33.04 -4.39
N GLN A 124 13.62 -33.03 -3.12
CA GLN A 124 14.30 -34.15 -2.47
C GLN A 124 13.39 -35.38 -2.42
N LEU A 125 12.14 -35.22 -1.99
CA LEU A 125 11.16 -36.31 -1.97
C LEU A 125 10.91 -36.88 -3.36
N HIS A 126 10.92 -36.03 -4.40
CA HIS A 126 10.78 -36.50 -5.78
C HIS A 126 11.96 -37.37 -6.23
N THR A 127 13.19 -36.96 -5.86
CA THR A 127 14.40 -37.76 -6.16
C THR A 127 14.40 -39.08 -5.41
N ASP A 128 14.00 -39.08 -4.14
CA ASP A 128 13.87 -40.28 -3.34
C ASP A 128 12.80 -41.24 -3.90
N LEU A 129 11.69 -40.68 -4.40
CA LEU A 129 10.61 -41.45 -5.04
C LEU A 129 11.08 -42.10 -6.34
N GLU A 130 11.80 -41.38 -7.19
CA GLU A 130 12.41 -41.94 -8.40
C GLU A 130 13.40 -43.07 -8.08
N ALA A 131 14.24 -42.90 -7.05
CA ALA A 131 15.15 -43.93 -6.57
C ALA A 131 14.40 -45.19 -6.12
N LYS A 132 13.32 -45.02 -5.33
CA LYS A 132 12.46 -46.15 -4.92
C LYS A 132 11.75 -46.82 -6.09
N GLN A 133 11.34 -46.06 -7.10
CA GLN A 133 10.74 -46.60 -8.32
C GLN A 133 11.75 -47.47 -9.09
N SER A 134 13.03 -47.06 -9.11
CA SER A 134 14.13 -47.86 -9.68
C SER A 134 14.37 -49.15 -8.88
N ASP A 135 14.43 -49.06 -7.55
CA ASP A 135 14.57 -50.23 -6.67
C ASP A 135 13.45 -51.26 -6.91
N ILE A 136 12.20 -50.80 -7.01
CA ILE A 136 11.04 -51.66 -7.30
C ILE A 136 11.19 -52.38 -8.65
N LYS A 137 11.69 -51.70 -9.70
CA LYS A 137 11.94 -52.33 -11.00
C LYS A 137 12.98 -53.43 -10.90
N VAL A 138 14.07 -53.19 -10.16
CA VAL A 138 15.14 -54.19 -9.95
C VAL A 138 14.59 -55.40 -9.19
N LEU A 139 13.86 -55.17 -8.09
CA LEU A 139 13.25 -56.25 -7.30
C LEU A 139 12.23 -57.07 -8.08
N ASN A 140 11.41 -56.43 -8.93
CA ASN A 140 10.48 -57.14 -9.81
C ASN A 140 11.22 -58.02 -10.81
N LEU A 141 12.30 -57.53 -11.42
CA LEU A 141 13.13 -58.31 -12.35
C LEU A 141 13.76 -59.52 -11.64
N GLN A 142 14.23 -59.33 -10.40
CA GLN A 142 14.79 -60.39 -9.58
C GLN A 142 13.74 -61.45 -9.21
N SER A 143 12.56 -61.02 -8.78
CA SER A 143 11.42 -61.88 -8.46
C SER A 143 11.01 -62.72 -9.67
N GLN A 144 10.97 -62.11 -10.86
CA GLN A 144 10.63 -62.80 -12.10
C GLN A 144 11.66 -63.88 -12.48
N ARG A 145 12.97 -63.57 -12.35
CA ARG A 145 14.04 -64.56 -12.54
C ARG A 145 13.94 -65.73 -11.55
N SER A 146 13.71 -65.45 -10.27
CA SER A 146 13.52 -66.50 -9.27
C SER A 146 12.30 -67.38 -9.57
N LYS A 147 11.22 -66.80 -10.12
CA LYS A 147 10.04 -67.55 -10.55
C LYS A 147 10.33 -68.49 -11.71
N GLU A 148 11.07 -68.03 -12.71
CA GLU A 148 11.49 -68.85 -13.86
C GLU A 148 12.41 -70.00 -13.41
N GLU A 149 13.33 -69.72 -12.49
CA GLU A 149 14.22 -70.73 -11.93
C GLU A 149 13.46 -71.77 -11.10
N GLN A 150 12.48 -71.34 -10.28
CA GLN A 150 11.58 -72.23 -9.56
C GLN A 150 10.81 -73.16 -10.52
N GLN A 151 10.22 -72.61 -11.59
CA GLN A 151 9.50 -73.41 -12.59
C GLN A 151 10.40 -74.47 -13.25
N ARG A 152 11.66 -74.11 -13.52
CA ARG A 152 12.65 -75.01 -14.10
C ARG A 152 13.00 -76.16 -13.16
N LEU A 153 13.20 -75.87 -11.87
CA LEU A 153 13.44 -76.88 -10.83
C LEU A 153 12.22 -77.79 -10.63
N GLU A 154 11.01 -77.23 -10.64
CA GLU A 154 9.77 -78.02 -10.56
C GLU A 154 9.60 -78.97 -11.76
N GLN A 155 10.00 -78.53 -12.96
CA GLN A 155 10.00 -79.40 -14.13
C GLN A 155 11.01 -80.54 -14.00
N GLN A 156 12.24 -80.24 -13.59
CA GLN A 156 13.27 -81.27 -13.35
C GLN A 156 12.83 -82.28 -12.27
N LEU A 157 12.17 -81.81 -11.21
CA LEU A 157 11.63 -82.69 -10.17
C LEU A 157 10.52 -83.61 -10.71
N ARG A 158 9.65 -83.12 -11.60
CA ARG A 158 8.63 -83.95 -12.27
C ARG A 158 9.27 -85.01 -13.16
N GLU A 159 10.27 -84.64 -13.96
CA GLU A 159 11.00 -85.58 -14.81
C GLU A 159 11.69 -86.66 -13.98
N GLN A 160 12.34 -86.28 -12.87
CA GLN A 160 12.95 -87.22 -11.92
C GLN A 160 11.92 -88.16 -11.29
N LYS A 161 10.73 -87.67 -10.90
CA LYS A 161 9.66 -88.54 -10.38
C LYS A 161 9.22 -89.59 -11.41
N ILE A 162 9.04 -89.21 -12.67
CA ILE A 162 8.67 -90.14 -13.75
C ILE A 162 9.76 -91.18 -13.98
N LEU A 163 11.03 -90.76 -13.97
CA LEU A 163 12.19 -91.66 -14.09
C LEU A 163 12.22 -92.65 -12.93
N ASN A 164 11.99 -92.17 -11.71
CA ASN A 164 11.97 -93.00 -10.52
C ASN A 164 10.81 -94.02 -10.58
N GLU A 165 9.59 -93.61 -10.92
CA GLU A 165 8.45 -94.52 -11.13
C GLU A 165 8.71 -95.59 -12.19
N ARG A 166 9.40 -95.25 -13.28
CA ARG A 166 9.82 -96.23 -14.30
C ARG A 166 10.81 -97.23 -13.75
N ALA A 167 11.82 -96.75 -13.01
CA ALA A 167 12.79 -97.62 -12.35
C ALA A 167 12.11 -98.55 -11.33
N THR A 168 11.14 -98.06 -10.54
CA THR A 168 10.38 -98.91 -9.61
C THR A 168 9.60 -99.99 -10.34
N LYS A 169 8.94 -99.65 -11.47
CA LYS A 169 8.21 -100.63 -12.30
C LYS A 169 9.13 -101.68 -12.93
N GLU A 170 10.32 -101.28 -13.41
CA GLU A 170 11.33 -102.24 -13.89
C GLU A 170 11.80 -103.17 -12.77
N LEU A 171 11.98 -102.64 -11.55
CA LEU A 171 12.39 -103.41 -10.38
C LEU A 171 11.30 -104.40 -9.95
N GLU A 172 10.03 -103.99 -9.98
CA GLU A 172 8.87 -104.88 -9.77
C GLU A 172 8.79 -105.97 -10.85
N GLN A 173 9.00 -105.63 -12.12
CA GLN A 173 9.03 -106.63 -13.21
C GLN A 173 10.16 -107.64 -13.04
N LEU A 174 11.34 -107.19 -12.62
CA LEU A 174 12.48 -108.06 -12.30
C LEU A 174 12.18 -108.95 -11.09
N GLN A 175 11.52 -108.43 -10.05
CA GLN A 175 11.07 -109.23 -8.90
C GLN A 175 10.07 -110.31 -9.30
N VAL A 176 9.07 -110.00 -10.14
CA VAL A 176 8.10 -110.98 -10.67
C VAL A 176 8.79 -112.05 -11.52
N ARG A 177 9.82 -111.68 -12.28
CA ARG A 177 10.61 -112.65 -13.07
C ARG A 177 11.45 -113.55 -12.17
N ASN A 178 12.00 -113.01 -11.08
CA ASN A 178 12.78 -113.76 -10.09
C ASN A 178 11.89 -114.77 -9.33
N THR A 179 10.68 -114.37 -8.91
CA THR A 179 9.73 -115.28 -8.26
C THR A 179 9.20 -116.37 -9.20
N LYS A 180 9.03 -116.10 -10.50
CA LYS A 180 8.72 -117.13 -11.50
C LYS A 180 9.84 -118.15 -11.68
N LEU A 181 11.10 -117.71 -11.67
CA LEU A 181 12.26 -118.61 -11.74
C LEU A 181 12.43 -119.45 -10.46
N GLN A 182 12.05 -118.91 -9.29
CA GLN A 182 11.96 -119.68 -8.04
C GLN A 182 10.88 -120.76 -8.09
N GLN A 183 9.70 -120.46 -8.66
CA GLN A 183 8.63 -121.45 -8.85
C GLN A 183 9.00 -122.53 -9.87
N GLU A 184 9.72 -122.21 -10.95
CA GLU A 184 10.25 -123.22 -11.89
C GLU A 184 11.32 -124.13 -11.26
N ASN A 185 12.09 -123.63 -10.29
CA ASN A 185 13.05 -124.45 -9.52
C ASN A 185 12.37 -125.38 -8.50
N GLU A 186 11.28 -124.96 -7.84
CA GLU A 186 10.48 -125.84 -6.98
C GLU A 186 9.70 -126.89 -7.81
N GLN A 187 9.28 -126.54 -9.03
CA GLN A 187 8.58 -127.45 -9.94
C GLN A 187 9.50 -128.51 -10.58
N ASN A 188 10.82 -128.28 -10.61
CA ASN A 188 11.83 -129.26 -11.01
C ASN A 188 12.30 -130.19 -9.86
N ALA A 189 12.00 -129.86 -8.60
CA ALA A 189 12.31 -130.70 -7.44
C ALA A 189 11.22 -131.76 -7.15
N LEU A 190 10.02 -131.61 -7.72
CA LEU A 190 8.87 -132.51 -7.54
C LEU A 190 8.61 -133.44 -8.74
N SER A 191 9.61 -133.60 -9.64
CA SER A 191 9.57 -134.49 -10.81
C SER A 191 10.61 -135.62 -10.74
N MET A 192 11.00 -136.04 -9.53
CA MET A 192 11.91 -137.17 -9.34
C MET A 192 11.62 -138.02 -8.10
N GLU A 193 10.35 -138.24 -7.76
CA GLU A 193 9.99 -139.30 -6.80
C GLU A 193 8.55 -139.81 -7.00
N GLN A 194 8.36 -140.71 -7.95
CA GLN A 194 7.35 -141.78 -7.83
C GLN A 194 7.58 -142.86 -8.91
N LEU A 195 8.03 -144.05 -8.48
CA LEU A 195 7.45 -145.36 -8.83
C LEU A 195 8.37 -146.48 -8.33
N SER A 196 7.90 -147.29 -7.37
CA SER A 196 8.00 -148.75 -7.46
C SER A 196 7.27 -149.44 -6.30
N LEU A 197 6.32 -150.30 -6.67
CA LEU A 197 5.97 -151.65 -6.16
C LEU A 197 4.44 -151.82 -6.10
N ASP A 198 3.82 -152.39 -7.12
CA ASP A 198 3.72 -153.83 -7.44
C ASP A 198 2.65 -154.56 -6.62
N THR A 199 1.49 -154.70 -7.27
CA THR A 199 0.81 -155.96 -7.61
C THR A 199 0.17 -156.83 -6.49
N GLN A 200 -1.16 -157.01 -6.71
CA GLN A 200 -1.96 -158.24 -6.56
C GLN A 200 -2.40 -158.69 -5.16
N GLN A 201 -3.70 -158.53 -4.89
CA GLN A 201 -4.56 -159.70 -4.66
C GLN A 201 -6.04 -159.36 -4.90
N ARG A 202 -6.69 -160.19 -5.73
CA ARG A 202 -8.14 -160.21 -5.89
C ARG A 202 -8.77 -161.09 -4.82
N ALA A 203 -9.90 -160.61 -4.32
CA ALA A 203 -11.14 -161.33 -3.99
C ALA A 203 -11.58 -161.20 -2.53
N SER A 204 -12.32 -160.12 -2.20
CA SER A 204 -13.34 -160.13 -1.14
C SER A 204 -14.30 -158.90 -1.12
N ASP A 205 -14.36 -158.04 -2.13
CA ASP A 205 -14.75 -156.64 -1.85
C ASP A 205 -15.94 -156.08 -2.66
N LEU A 206 -17.00 -156.89 -2.82
CA LEU A 206 -18.29 -156.41 -3.36
C LEU A 206 -19.09 -155.52 -2.36
N LYS A 207 -18.58 -155.31 -1.12
CA LYS A 207 -19.12 -154.35 -0.14
C LYS A 207 -18.23 -153.11 0.07
N VAL A 208 -16.94 -153.19 -0.28
CA VAL A 208 -16.01 -152.05 -0.23
C VAL A 208 -16.27 -151.09 -1.39
N LEU A 209 -16.79 -151.57 -2.53
CA LEU A 209 -17.17 -150.69 -3.65
C LEU A 209 -18.27 -149.68 -3.29
N GLN A 210 -19.32 -150.09 -2.56
CA GLN A 210 -20.38 -149.16 -2.13
C GLN A 210 -19.88 -148.13 -1.10
N HIS A 211 -19.05 -148.54 -0.14
CA HIS A 211 -18.46 -147.61 0.82
C HIS A 211 -17.35 -146.73 0.22
N MET A 212 -16.62 -147.20 -0.79
CA MET A 212 -15.69 -146.37 -1.56
C MET A 212 -16.41 -145.36 -2.46
N GLU A 213 -17.56 -145.72 -3.03
CA GLU A 213 -18.42 -144.78 -3.76
C GLU A 213 -18.95 -143.70 -2.81
N ASP A 214 -19.43 -144.08 -1.62
CA ASP A 214 -19.88 -143.14 -0.58
C ASP A 214 -18.74 -142.26 -0.06
N ILE A 215 -17.55 -142.82 0.18
CA ILE A 215 -16.37 -142.06 0.61
C ILE A 215 -15.95 -141.09 -0.50
N LYS A 216 -15.92 -141.50 -1.77
CA LYS A 216 -15.65 -140.59 -2.90
C LYS A 216 -16.69 -139.49 -3.01
N MET A 217 -17.97 -139.81 -2.83
CA MET A 217 -19.05 -138.80 -2.83
C MET A 217 -18.90 -137.82 -1.66
N ARG A 218 -18.50 -138.29 -0.47
CA ARG A 218 -18.21 -137.44 0.68
C ARG A 218 -16.94 -136.61 0.49
N GLU A 219 -15.88 -137.17 -0.10
CA GLU A 219 -14.65 -136.45 -0.44
C GLU A 219 -14.90 -135.38 -1.50
N MET A 220 -15.74 -135.66 -2.50
CA MET A 220 -16.16 -134.70 -3.51
C MET A 220 -17.00 -133.57 -2.90
N GLN A 221 -17.91 -133.89 -1.96
CA GLN A 221 -18.65 -132.88 -1.19
C GLN A 221 -17.71 -132.03 -0.32
N ILE A 222 -16.72 -132.65 0.35
CA ILE A 222 -15.71 -131.93 1.14
C ILE A 222 -14.89 -130.99 0.25
N PHE A 223 -14.51 -131.44 -0.95
CA PHE A 223 -13.79 -130.62 -1.90
C PHE A 223 -14.63 -129.42 -2.38
N GLU A 224 -15.91 -129.64 -2.72
CA GLU A 224 -16.83 -128.55 -3.07
C GLU A 224 -17.01 -127.56 -1.92
N TYR A 225 -17.16 -128.03 -0.68
CA TYR A 225 -17.28 -127.16 0.48
C TYR A 225 -15.98 -126.39 0.75
N LYS A 226 -14.80 -127.01 0.60
CA LYS A 226 -13.50 -126.32 0.70
C LYS A 226 -13.35 -125.26 -0.38
N LYS A 227 -13.77 -125.54 -1.62
CA LYS A 227 -13.78 -124.55 -2.72
C LYS A 227 -14.70 -123.38 -2.41
N LYS A 228 -15.93 -123.65 -1.93
CA LYS A 228 -16.88 -122.60 -1.51
C LYS A 228 -16.33 -121.76 -0.36
N ILE A 229 -15.63 -122.36 0.60
CA ILE A 229 -14.96 -121.66 1.70
C ILE A 229 -13.85 -120.75 1.15
N ALA A 230 -12.97 -121.25 0.29
CA ALA A 230 -11.89 -120.45 -0.30
C ALA A 230 -12.42 -119.29 -1.16
N GLU A 231 -13.49 -119.51 -1.92
CA GLU A 231 -14.19 -118.46 -2.68
C GLU A 231 -14.86 -117.43 -1.75
N ALA A 232 -15.41 -117.86 -0.62
CA ALA A 232 -15.96 -116.96 0.39
C ALA A 232 -14.88 -116.14 1.10
N GLU A 233 -13.73 -116.75 1.44
CA GLU A 233 -12.58 -116.09 2.06
C GLU A 233 -11.95 -115.05 1.14
N THR A 234 -11.80 -115.36 -0.16
CA THR A 234 -11.31 -114.40 -1.15
C THR A 234 -12.28 -113.25 -1.37
N LYS A 235 -13.60 -113.52 -1.43
CA LYS A 235 -14.63 -112.46 -1.45
C LYS A 235 -14.60 -111.60 -0.20
N LEU A 236 -14.47 -112.20 0.99
CA LEU A 236 -14.38 -111.46 2.25
C LEU A 236 -13.17 -110.53 2.24
N LYS A 237 -12.01 -111.02 1.79
CA LYS A 237 -10.78 -110.23 1.70
C LYS A 237 -10.87 -109.08 0.69
N GLN A 238 -11.49 -109.32 -0.46
CA GLN A 238 -11.78 -108.26 -1.44
C GLN A 238 -12.71 -107.18 -0.84
N GLN A 239 -13.76 -107.58 -0.12
CA GLN A 239 -14.67 -106.64 0.54
C GLN A 239 -14.00 -105.85 1.66
N GLN A 240 -13.11 -106.49 2.44
CA GLN A 240 -12.30 -105.80 3.45
C GLN A 240 -11.40 -104.73 2.82
N ASN A 241 -10.69 -105.06 1.75
CA ASN A 241 -9.83 -104.10 1.03
C ASN A 241 -10.65 -102.93 0.45
N LEU A 242 -11.81 -103.21 -0.14
CA LEU A 242 -12.73 -102.17 -0.63
C LEU A 242 -13.23 -101.26 0.49
N TYR A 243 -13.61 -101.84 1.63
CA TYR A 243 -14.02 -101.09 2.81
C TYR A 243 -12.89 -100.19 3.34
N GLU A 244 -11.66 -100.71 3.44
CA GLU A 244 -10.51 -99.94 3.88
C GLU A 244 -10.17 -98.79 2.92
N ALA A 245 -10.24 -99.02 1.60
CA ALA A 245 -10.05 -97.98 0.59
C ALA A 245 -11.10 -96.86 0.73
N VAL A 246 -12.38 -97.22 0.80
CA VAL A 246 -13.47 -96.24 0.98
C VAL A 246 -13.33 -95.48 2.30
N ARG A 247 -12.92 -96.16 3.38
CA ARG A 247 -12.68 -95.52 4.68
C ARG A 247 -11.52 -94.53 4.60
N SER A 248 -10.44 -94.88 3.89
CA SER A 248 -9.31 -94.00 3.64
C SER A 248 -9.74 -92.75 2.86
N ASP A 249 -10.47 -92.94 1.75
CA ASP A 249 -10.98 -91.84 0.92
C ASP A 249 -11.91 -90.92 1.71
N ARG A 250 -12.83 -91.48 2.50
CA ARG A 250 -13.71 -90.70 3.38
C ARG A 250 -12.89 -89.86 4.36
N ASN A 251 -11.84 -90.43 4.96
CA ASN A 251 -10.98 -89.70 5.89
C ASN A 251 -10.19 -88.58 5.17
N LEU A 252 -9.71 -88.84 3.95
CA LEU A 252 -9.04 -87.84 3.12
C LEU A 252 -9.98 -86.68 2.76
N TYR A 253 -11.18 -86.97 2.28
CA TYR A 253 -12.17 -85.94 1.96
C TYR A 253 -12.62 -85.16 3.20
N SER A 254 -12.75 -85.82 4.35
CA SER A 254 -13.02 -85.14 5.62
C SER A 254 -11.91 -84.16 6.00
N LYS A 255 -10.64 -84.52 5.77
CA LYS A 255 -9.50 -83.62 6.03
C LYS A 255 -9.50 -82.44 5.07
N ASN A 256 -9.65 -82.69 3.78
CA ASN A 256 -9.68 -81.64 2.75
C ASN A 256 -10.86 -80.67 2.95
N LEU A 257 -12.01 -81.17 3.42
CA LEU A 257 -13.16 -80.33 3.74
C LEU A 257 -12.85 -79.35 4.89
N ILE A 258 -12.17 -79.82 5.94
CA ILE A 258 -11.76 -78.99 7.07
C ILE A 258 -10.74 -77.93 6.61
N GLU A 259 -9.72 -78.34 5.84
CA GLU A 259 -8.71 -77.42 5.29
C GLU A 259 -9.35 -76.32 4.43
N ALA A 260 -10.26 -76.68 3.52
CA ALA A 260 -10.99 -75.72 2.71
C ALA A 260 -11.88 -74.79 3.55
N GLN A 261 -12.48 -75.29 4.64
CA GLN A 261 -13.27 -74.47 5.56
C GLN A 261 -12.40 -73.50 6.35
N ASP A 262 -11.20 -73.90 6.77
CA ASP A 262 -10.23 -73.03 7.44
C ASP A 262 -9.75 -71.93 6.48
N GLU A 263 -9.43 -72.27 5.23
CA GLU A 263 -9.06 -71.29 4.19
C GLU A 263 -10.18 -70.27 3.92
N ILE A 264 -11.44 -70.73 3.79
CA ILE A 264 -12.60 -69.85 3.62
C ILE A 264 -12.72 -68.88 4.82
N THR A 265 -12.47 -69.37 6.02
CA THR A 265 -12.56 -68.57 7.24
C THR A 265 -11.46 -67.52 7.31
N GLU A 266 -10.24 -67.88 6.92
CA GLU A 266 -9.12 -66.94 6.82
C GLU A 266 -9.39 -65.86 5.75
N MET A 267 -9.90 -66.26 4.57
CA MET A 267 -10.24 -65.34 3.50
C MET A 267 -11.36 -64.37 3.90
N LYS A 268 -12.38 -64.85 4.62
CA LYS A 268 -13.42 -63.99 5.21
C LYS A 268 -12.83 -62.97 6.20
N ARG A 269 -11.83 -63.37 6.99
CA ARG A 269 -11.14 -62.45 7.91
C ARG A 269 -10.34 -61.39 7.16
N LYS A 270 -9.59 -61.79 6.12
CA LYS A 270 -8.85 -60.85 5.25
C LYS A 270 -9.79 -59.85 4.57
N LEU A 271 -10.93 -60.32 4.06
CA LEU A 271 -11.94 -59.46 3.41
C LEU A 271 -12.50 -58.41 4.38
N LYS A 272 -12.79 -58.80 5.64
CA LYS A 272 -13.22 -57.84 6.68
C LYS A 272 -12.17 -56.75 6.94
N ILE A 273 -10.90 -57.13 7.05
CA ILE A 273 -9.80 -56.16 7.26
C ILE A 273 -9.69 -55.22 6.06
N MET A 274 -9.75 -55.77 4.84
CA MET A 274 -9.65 -54.99 3.62
C MET A 274 -10.83 -54.02 3.46
N ASN A 275 -12.05 -54.41 3.81
CA ASN A 275 -13.20 -53.50 3.84
C ASN A 275 -12.99 -52.36 4.82
N HIS A 276 -12.48 -52.65 6.03
CA HIS A 276 -12.20 -51.59 7.00
C HIS A 276 -11.13 -50.61 6.48
N GLN A 277 -10.10 -51.11 5.79
CA GLN A 277 -9.11 -50.26 5.12
C GLN A 277 -9.73 -49.40 4.01
N ILE A 278 -10.64 -49.96 3.21
CA ILE A 278 -11.35 -49.19 2.17
C ILE A 278 -12.17 -48.07 2.80
N ASP A 279 -12.87 -48.33 3.91
CA ASP A 279 -13.68 -47.32 4.59
C ASP A 279 -12.81 -46.22 5.21
N GLN A 280 -11.67 -46.57 5.83
CA GLN A 280 -10.70 -45.59 6.33
C GLN A 280 -10.17 -44.69 5.21
N LEU A 281 -9.74 -45.28 4.09
CA LEU A 281 -9.24 -44.52 2.95
C LEU A 281 -10.31 -43.62 2.34
N ARG A 282 -11.57 -44.08 2.29
CA ARG A 282 -12.70 -43.24 1.86
C ARG A 282 -12.91 -42.04 2.77
N GLU A 283 -12.83 -42.23 4.08
CA GLU A 283 -12.97 -41.15 5.06
C GLU A 283 -11.82 -40.15 4.97
N GLU A 284 -10.58 -40.61 4.76
CA GLU A 284 -9.43 -39.75 4.48
C GLU A 284 -9.58 -38.95 3.18
N ILE A 285 -10.08 -39.59 2.11
CA ILE A 285 -10.35 -38.91 0.83
C ILE A 285 -11.40 -37.82 1.04
N ASN A 286 -12.52 -38.13 1.67
CA ASN A 286 -13.58 -37.15 1.95
C ASN A 286 -13.07 -35.99 2.83
N GLY A 287 -12.22 -36.28 3.82
CA GLY A 287 -11.59 -35.27 4.65
C GLY A 287 -10.69 -34.31 3.84
N LYS A 288 -9.87 -34.86 2.93
CA LYS A 288 -9.02 -34.08 2.03
C LYS A 288 -9.83 -33.27 1.03
N GLU A 289 -10.89 -33.83 0.47
CA GLU A 289 -11.80 -33.11 -0.44
C GLU A 289 -12.47 -31.92 0.28
N SER A 290 -12.95 -32.11 1.51
CA SER A 290 -13.53 -31.02 2.30
C SER A 290 -12.50 -29.91 2.60
N ALA A 291 -11.26 -30.28 2.93
CA ALA A 291 -10.18 -29.33 3.16
C ALA A 291 -9.84 -28.54 1.88
N LEU A 292 -9.77 -29.22 0.73
CA LEU A 292 -9.50 -28.60 -0.57
C LEU A 292 -10.58 -27.58 -0.94
N VAL A 293 -11.87 -27.91 -0.72
CA VAL A 293 -12.98 -26.99 -0.99
C VAL A 293 -12.88 -25.74 -0.10
N LYS A 294 -12.55 -25.89 1.19
CA LYS A 294 -12.37 -24.76 2.10
C LYS A 294 -11.20 -23.87 1.66
N GLU A 295 -10.09 -24.47 1.27
CA GLU A 295 -8.92 -23.73 0.78
C GLU A 295 -9.23 -22.99 -0.53
N HIS A 296 -9.99 -23.60 -1.43
CA HIS A 296 -10.42 -22.96 -2.67
C HIS A 296 -11.32 -21.75 -2.43
N LEU A 297 -12.27 -21.84 -1.49
CA LEU A 297 -13.12 -20.70 -1.12
C LEU A 297 -12.31 -19.57 -0.48
N GLU A 298 -11.35 -19.90 0.38
CA GLU A 298 -10.48 -18.91 1.01
C GLU A 298 -9.56 -18.23 -0.02
N PHE A 299 -9.03 -19.00 -0.98
CA PHE A 299 -8.27 -18.45 -2.11
C PHE A 299 -9.11 -17.44 -2.92
N GLN A 300 -10.35 -17.78 -3.27
CA GLN A 300 -11.24 -16.86 -3.99
C GLN A 300 -11.55 -15.59 -3.18
N ARG A 301 -11.70 -15.70 -1.86
CA ARG A 301 -11.91 -14.55 -0.97
C ARG A 301 -10.70 -13.61 -1.00
N VAL A 302 -9.49 -14.17 -0.82
CA VAL A 302 -8.24 -13.42 -0.83
C VAL A 302 -7.99 -12.79 -2.21
N GLU A 303 -8.32 -13.48 -3.29
CA GLU A 303 -8.17 -12.95 -4.66
C GLU A 303 -9.09 -11.74 -4.90
N LYS A 304 -10.34 -11.78 -4.42
CA LYS A 304 -11.25 -10.62 -4.47
C LYS A 304 -10.73 -9.45 -3.64
N GLU A 305 -10.24 -9.70 -2.42
CA GLU A 305 -9.64 -8.66 -1.58
C GLU A 305 -8.41 -8.03 -2.23
N LYS A 306 -7.56 -8.84 -2.87
CA LYS A 306 -6.40 -8.36 -3.62
C LYS A 306 -6.79 -7.43 -4.76
N GLU A 307 -7.79 -7.79 -5.57
CA GLU A 307 -8.25 -6.93 -6.67
C GLU A 307 -8.90 -5.65 -6.15
N ALA A 308 -9.65 -5.70 -5.05
CA ALA A 308 -10.21 -4.52 -4.39
C ALA A 308 -9.12 -3.55 -3.91
N LEU A 309 -8.11 -4.06 -3.19
CA LEU A 309 -6.97 -3.26 -2.71
C LEU A 309 -6.16 -2.66 -3.87
N LYS A 310 -6.02 -3.39 -4.98
CA LYS A 310 -5.33 -2.91 -6.18
C LYS A 310 -6.08 -1.74 -6.84
N ALA A 311 -7.41 -1.82 -6.92
CA ALA A 311 -8.24 -0.73 -7.42
C ALA A 311 -8.16 0.52 -6.53
N GLU A 312 -8.19 0.33 -5.20
CA GLU A 312 -8.06 1.42 -4.23
C GLU A 312 -6.68 2.09 -4.31
N LEU A 313 -5.61 1.29 -4.41
CA LEU A 313 -4.25 1.80 -4.61
C LEU A 313 -4.14 2.64 -5.90
N GLN A 314 -4.76 2.19 -6.99
CA GLN A 314 -4.75 2.94 -8.24
C GLN A 314 -5.48 4.28 -8.11
N LYS A 315 -6.62 4.30 -7.42
CA LYS A 315 -7.37 5.53 -7.13
C LYS A 315 -6.55 6.51 -6.29
N MET A 316 -5.90 6.03 -5.24
CA MET A 316 -5.05 6.87 -4.37
C MET A 316 -3.84 7.44 -5.12
N LYS A 317 -3.23 6.64 -6.01
CA LYS A 317 -2.14 7.12 -6.89
C LYS A 317 -2.60 8.25 -7.81
N GLN A 318 -3.79 8.11 -8.40
CA GLN A 318 -4.33 9.13 -9.29
C GLN A 318 -4.63 10.43 -8.55
N GLN A 319 -5.26 10.35 -7.37
CA GLN A 319 -5.49 11.51 -6.51
C GLN A 319 -4.18 12.19 -6.11
N ALA A 320 -3.16 11.43 -5.70
CA ALA A 320 -1.86 12.00 -5.35
C ALA A 320 -1.19 12.72 -6.54
N GLN A 321 -1.34 12.20 -7.76
CA GLN A 321 -0.83 12.84 -8.97
C GLN A 321 -1.57 14.15 -9.29
N GLU A 322 -2.89 14.17 -9.16
CA GLU A 322 -3.71 15.37 -9.35
C GLU A 322 -3.37 16.45 -8.32
N THR A 323 -3.25 16.07 -7.03
CA THR A 323 -2.83 17.01 -5.97
C THR A 323 -1.43 17.55 -6.22
N LYS A 324 -0.49 16.72 -6.67
CA LYS A 324 0.87 17.17 -7.00
C LYS A 324 0.84 18.20 -8.14
N GLN A 325 0.11 17.93 -9.22
CA GLN A 325 -0.03 18.89 -10.32
C GLN A 325 -0.68 20.20 -9.86
N PHE A 326 -1.65 20.13 -8.96
CA PHE A 326 -2.25 21.33 -8.37
C PHE A 326 -1.24 22.14 -7.57
N ILE A 327 -0.42 21.50 -6.73
CA ILE A 327 0.65 22.17 -5.95
C ILE A 327 1.66 22.83 -6.90
N ASP A 328 2.15 22.09 -7.91
CA ASP A 328 3.13 22.61 -8.87
C ASP A 328 2.60 23.88 -9.60
N ASN A 329 1.30 23.89 -9.91
CA ASN A 329 0.63 25.05 -10.50
C ASN A 329 0.53 26.23 -9.52
N GLN A 330 0.19 25.97 -8.26
CA GLN A 330 0.11 27.01 -7.22
C GLN A 330 1.49 27.62 -6.94
N GLU A 331 2.55 26.81 -6.86
CA GLU A 331 3.92 27.31 -6.71
C GLU A 331 4.36 28.17 -7.90
N ALA A 332 3.95 27.81 -9.12
CA ALA A 332 4.23 28.62 -10.29
C ALA A 332 3.53 29.98 -10.23
N GLU A 333 2.30 30.03 -9.72
CA GLU A 333 1.56 31.29 -9.55
C GLU A 333 2.14 32.13 -8.40
N GLU A 334 2.51 31.51 -7.28
CA GLU A 334 3.21 32.18 -6.19
C GLU A 334 4.50 32.84 -6.67
N ARG A 335 5.32 32.14 -7.47
CA ARG A 335 6.54 32.70 -8.07
C ARG A 335 6.24 33.92 -8.96
N LYS A 336 5.14 33.93 -9.71
CA LYS A 336 4.74 35.09 -10.52
C LYS A 336 4.33 36.26 -9.63
N LEU A 337 3.51 36.02 -8.61
CA LEU A 337 3.05 37.06 -7.69
C LEU A 337 4.22 37.68 -6.91
N LEU A 338 5.16 36.87 -6.44
CA LEU A 338 6.39 37.36 -5.78
C LEU A 338 7.22 38.25 -6.71
N LYS A 339 7.32 37.91 -8.00
CA LYS A 339 7.99 38.76 -8.98
C LYS A 339 7.28 40.10 -9.16
N ILE A 340 5.95 40.09 -9.27
CA ILE A 340 5.15 41.31 -9.39
C ILE A 340 5.35 42.21 -8.16
N ILE A 341 5.35 41.64 -6.95
CA ILE A 341 5.60 42.39 -5.71
C ILE A 341 7.00 43.02 -5.72
N ALA A 342 8.02 42.24 -6.10
CA ALA A 342 9.39 42.75 -6.17
C ALA A 342 9.55 43.90 -7.18
N ASP A 343 8.93 43.77 -8.36
CA ASP A 343 8.93 44.81 -9.39
C ASP A 343 8.19 46.08 -8.91
N ALA A 344 7.05 45.91 -8.21
CA ALA A 344 6.29 47.01 -7.63
C ALA A 344 7.05 47.73 -6.49
N ASP A 345 7.75 46.99 -5.63
CA ASP A 345 8.57 47.57 -4.56
C ASP A 345 9.78 48.33 -5.11
N ALA A 346 10.41 47.80 -6.17
CA ALA A 346 11.49 48.50 -6.86
C ALA A 346 11.00 49.82 -7.48
N GLU A 347 9.82 49.80 -8.10
CA GLU A 347 9.20 50.99 -8.68
C GLU A 347 8.83 52.03 -7.61
N ARG A 348 8.20 51.58 -6.51
CA ARG A 348 7.89 52.44 -5.36
C ARG A 348 9.14 53.11 -4.80
N LEU A 349 10.27 52.39 -4.74
CA LEU A 349 11.54 52.94 -4.27
C LEU A 349 12.11 53.98 -5.24
N ARG A 350 11.98 53.77 -6.56
CA ARG A 350 12.38 54.75 -7.58
C ARG A 350 11.57 56.04 -7.43
N GLN A 351 10.24 55.92 -7.38
CA GLN A 351 9.33 57.07 -7.23
C GLN A 351 9.60 57.86 -5.94
N LYS A 352 9.92 57.17 -4.84
CA LYS A 352 10.30 57.84 -3.59
C LYS A 352 11.57 58.68 -3.76
N LYS A 353 12.60 58.16 -4.43
CA LYS A 353 13.84 58.91 -4.69
C LYS A 353 13.60 60.14 -5.56
N GLU A 354 12.76 60.01 -6.59
CA GLU A 354 12.38 61.14 -7.45
C GLU A 354 11.62 62.21 -6.65
N LEU A 355 10.69 61.79 -5.79
CA LEU A 355 9.97 62.71 -4.91
C LEU A 355 10.93 63.45 -3.97
N ASP A 356 11.87 62.73 -3.33
CA ASP A 356 12.87 63.32 -2.43
C ASP A 356 13.76 64.34 -3.19
N GLN A 357 14.12 64.05 -4.44
CA GLN A 357 14.84 64.99 -5.29
C GLN A 357 14.02 66.25 -5.59
N VAL A 358 12.75 66.11 -5.99
CA VAL A 358 11.86 67.25 -6.25
C VAL A 358 11.65 68.11 -5.00
N ILE A 359 11.54 67.48 -3.82
CA ILE A 359 11.47 68.20 -2.54
C ILE A 359 12.75 69.00 -2.29
N SER A 360 13.91 68.40 -2.52
CA SER A 360 15.20 69.09 -2.38
C SER A 360 15.31 70.28 -3.34
N GLU A 361 14.94 70.12 -4.61
CA GLU A 361 14.91 71.19 -5.60
C GLU A 361 13.95 72.31 -5.19
N ARG A 362 12.74 71.95 -4.73
CA ARG A 362 11.76 72.91 -4.20
C ARG A 362 12.33 73.70 -3.03
N ASP A 363 13.01 73.06 -2.08
CA ASP A 363 13.54 73.71 -0.89
C ASP A 363 14.70 74.66 -1.23
N ILE A 364 15.55 74.29 -2.21
CA ILE A 364 16.59 75.17 -2.76
C ILE A 364 15.96 76.40 -3.41
N LEU A 365 14.98 76.21 -4.29
CA LEU A 365 14.27 77.31 -4.97
C LEU A 365 13.54 78.21 -3.96
N GLY A 366 12.89 77.62 -2.95
CA GLY A 366 12.24 78.36 -1.88
C GLY A 366 13.23 79.25 -1.11
N THR A 367 14.40 78.72 -0.76
CA THR A 367 15.47 79.48 -0.10
C THR A 367 15.99 80.61 -0.99
N GLN A 368 16.19 80.35 -2.29
CA GLN A 368 16.62 81.38 -3.24
C GLN A 368 15.58 82.50 -3.38
N LEU A 369 14.30 82.14 -3.43
CA LEU A 369 13.20 83.10 -3.55
C LEU A 369 13.13 84.03 -2.33
N VAL A 370 13.28 83.49 -1.12
CA VAL A 370 13.33 84.29 0.11
C VAL A 370 14.49 85.30 0.06
N ARG A 371 15.70 84.85 -0.32
CA ARG A 371 16.86 85.75 -0.47
C ARG A 371 16.61 86.86 -1.49
N ARG A 372 15.99 86.54 -2.62
CA ARG A 372 15.64 87.54 -3.65
C ARG A 372 14.59 88.53 -3.16
N ASN A 373 13.62 88.08 -2.38
CA ASN A 373 12.64 88.97 -1.76
C ASN A 373 13.29 89.91 -0.74
N ASP A 374 14.25 89.43 0.06
CA ASP A 374 15.00 90.27 1.00
C ASP A 374 15.87 91.31 0.26
N GLU A 375 16.57 90.91 -0.81
CA GLU A 375 17.33 91.82 -1.68
C GLU A 375 16.43 92.92 -2.28
N LEU A 376 15.24 92.53 -2.74
CA LEU A 376 14.25 93.43 -3.33
C LEU A 376 13.70 94.41 -2.29
N ALA A 377 13.44 93.95 -1.06
CA ALA A 377 13.03 94.81 0.06
C ALA A 377 14.12 95.85 0.41
N LEU A 378 15.39 95.42 0.47
CA LEU A 378 16.53 96.32 0.69
C LEU A 378 16.67 97.36 -0.43
N LEU A 379 16.44 96.97 -1.69
CA LEU A 379 16.44 97.90 -2.83
C LEU A 379 15.31 98.92 -2.72
N TYR A 380 14.10 98.51 -2.34
CA TYR A 380 12.99 99.44 -2.12
C TYR A 380 13.29 100.47 -1.03
N GLU A 381 13.84 100.04 0.11
CA GLU A 381 14.25 100.98 1.17
C GLU A 381 15.38 101.91 0.70
N LYS A 382 16.33 101.40 -0.09
CA LYS A 382 17.38 102.24 -0.68
C LYS A 382 16.81 103.31 -1.61
N ILE A 383 15.87 102.95 -2.50
CA ILE A 383 15.19 103.89 -3.41
C ILE A 383 14.46 104.96 -2.59
N LYS A 384 13.73 104.56 -1.55
CA LYS A 384 13.00 105.47 -0.66
C LYS A 384 13.92 106.47 0.05
N ILE A 385 15.07 106.02 0.57
CA ILE A 385 16.08 106.90 1.17
C ILE A 385 16.67 107.85 0.14
N GLN A 386 17.03 107.36 -1.06
CA GLN A 386 17.55 108.20 -2.14
C GLN A 386 16.55 109.26 -2.59
N GLN A 387 15.27 108.91 -2.68
CA GLN A 387 14.22 109.86 -3.05
C GLN A 387 13.99 110.91 -1.95
N SER A 388 14.06 110.53 -0.67
CA SER A 388 14.04 111.49 0.44
C SER A 388 15.24 112.45 0.41
N MET A 389 16.44 111.94 0.14
CA MET A 389 17.64 112.77 0.01
C MET A 389 17.55 113.70 -1.19
N LEU A 390 17.05 113.22 -2.33
CA LEU A 390 16.84 114.03 -3.53
C LEU A 390 15.87 115.17 -3.25
N ASN A 391 14.72 114.89 -2.64
CA ASN A 391 13.74 115.91 -2.26
C ASN A 391 14.34 116.96 -1.30
N LYS A 392 15.11 116.53 -0.30
CA LYS A 392 15.82 117.47 0.59
C LYS A 392 16.84 118.32 -0.15
N GLY A 393 17.61 117.70 -1.05
CA GLY A 393 18.58 118.40 -1.89
C GLY A 393 17.92 119.41 -2.83
N GLU A 394 16.77 119.06 -3.40
CA GLU A 394 15.97 119.94 -4.25
C GLU A 394 15.44 121.16 -3.46
N ILE A 395 14.93 120.95 -2.24
CA ILE A 395 14.51 122.04 -1.36
C ILE A 395 15.69 122.97 -1.04
N GLN A 396 16.85 122.41 -0.65
CA GLN A 396 18.04 123.20 -0.34
C GLN A 396 18.55 123.97 -1.56
N TYR A 397 18.56 123.33 -2.74
CA TYR A 397 18.93 123.97 -3.99
C TYR A 397 18.01 125.16 -4.29
N ASN A 398 16.70 124.97 -4.19
CA ASN A 398 15.72 126.04 -4.41
C ASN A 398 15.88 127.19 -3.42
N GLN A 399 16.19 126.91 -2.15
CA GLN A 399 16.53 127.95 -1.16
C GLN A 399 17.77 128.75 -1.57
N ARG A 400 18.84 128.10 -2.05
CA ARG A 400 20.06 128.80 -2.52
C ARG A 400 19.80 129.63 -3.77
N VAL A 401 18.94 129.15 -4.68
CA VAL A 401 18.52 129.93 -5.84
C VAL A 401 17.78 131.20 -5.40
N GLU A 402 16.92 131.12 -4.37
CA GLU A 402 16.22 132.28 -3.82
C GLU A 402 17.15 133.22 -3.04
N ASP A 403 18.09 132.70 -2.24
CA ASP A 403 19.14 133.50 -1.59
C ASP A 403 19.93 134.31 -2.63
N ILE A 404 20.34 133.66 -3.74
CA ILE A 404 21.03 134.32 -4.85
C ILE A 404 20.15 135.40 -5.48
N ARG A 405 18.85 135.17 -5.61
CA ARG A 405 17.89 136.16 -6.12
C ARG A 405 17.80 137.38 -5.20
N LEU A 406 17.67 137.16 -3.88
CA LEU A 406 17.62 138.22 -2.87
C LEU A 406 18.93 139.03 -2.84
N LEU A 407 20.09 138.36 -2.83
CA LEU A 407 21.39 139.03 -2.91
C LEU A 407 21.54 139.84 -4.19
N LYS A 408 21.06 139.34 -5.34
CA LYS A 408 21.03 140.11 -6.59
C LYS A 408 20.15 141.37 -6.47
N MET A 409 19.02 141.30 -5.76
CA MET A 409 18.17 142.47 -5.49
C MET A 409 18.85 143.46 -4.54
N GLU A 410 19.49 142.99 -3.48
CA GLU A 410 20.21 143.85 -2.54
C GLU A 410 21.41 144.52 -3.20
N ILE A 411 22.17 143.82 -4.04
CA ILE A 411 23.24 144.41 -4.87
C ILE A 411 22.66 145.52 -5.76
N LYS A 412 21.49 145.32 -6.38
CA LYS A 412 20.84 146.36 -7.18
C LYS A 412 20.43 147.57 -6.31
N LYS A 413 19.90 147.33 -5.11
CA LYS A 413 19.51 148.37 -4.15
C LYS A 413 20.72 149.17 -3.65
N LEU A 414 21.77 148.50 -3.16
CA LEU A 414 23.02 149.13 -2.71
C LEU A 414 23.72 149.89 -3.84
N ARG A 415 23.69 149.39 -5.08
CA ARG A 415 24.17 150.15 -6.25
C ARG A 415 23.37 151.43 -6.47
N ARG A 416 22.05 151.39 -6.28
CA ARG A 416 21.17 152.57 -6.38
C ARG A 416 21.43 153.56 -5.24
N GLU A 417 21.53 153.09 -3.99
CA GLU A 417 21.88 153.91 -2.83
C GLU A 417 23.26 154.55 -2.97
N LYS A 418 24.28 153.79 -3.38
CA LYS A 418 25.61 154.33 -3.73
C LYS A 418 25.50 155.42 -4.80
N GLY A 419 24.67 155.19 -5.83
CA GLY A 419 24.41 156.20 -6.86
C GLY A 419 23.74 157.46 -6.33
N ILE A 420 22.84 157.35 -5.35
CA ILE A 420 22.19 158.49 -4.69
C ILE A 420 23.18 159.22 -3.78
N LEU A 421 23.89 158.50 -2.89
CA LEU A 421 24.92 159.06 -2.01
C LEU A 421 26.02 159.77 -2.79
N ALA A 422 26.48 159.22 -3.91
CA ALA A 422 27.44 159.88 -4.80
C ALA A 422 26.89 161.22 -5.32
N LYS A 423 25.60 161.31 -5.64
CA LYS A 423 24.95 162.58 -6.01
C LYS A 423 24.79 163.51 -4.81
N THR A 424 24.49 163.01 -3.61
CA THR A 424 24.38 163.83 -2.41
C THR A 424 25.73 164.40 -1.97
N VAL A 425 26.82 163.64 -2.09
CA VAL A 425 28.19 164.13 -1.85
C VAL A 425 28.55 165.22 -2.84
N ALA A 426 28.22 165.04 -4.13
CA ALA A 426 28.38 166.11 -5.13
C ALA A 426 27.60 167.37 -4.74
N ASN A 427 26.36 167.24 -4.25
CA ASN A 427 25.58 168.39 -3.77
C ASN A 427 26.13 169.05 -2.49
N VAL A 428 26.87 168.32 -1.64
CA VAL A 428 27.54 168.88 -0.45
C VAL A 428 28.85 169.57 -0.83
N GLU A 429 29.53 169.10 -1.89
CA GLU A 429 30.64 169.83 -2.50
C GLU A 429 30.14 171.14 -3.13
N ASP A 430 28.96 171.13 -3.76
CA ASP A 430 28.34 172.33 -4.35
C ASP A 430 27.86 173.36 -3.29
N LEU A 431 27.49 172.94 -2.07
CA LEU A 431 27.07 173.85 -0.97
C LEU A 431 28.23 174.46 -0.16
N ARG A 432 29.48 174.12 -0.47
CA ARG A 432 30.66 174.74 0.16
C ARG A 432 31.15 176.00 -0.56
N TRP A 433 30.53 176.33 -1.70
CA TRP A 433 30.81 177.53 -2.47
C TRP A 433 29.50 178.15 -2.97
N ASP A 434 28.73 178.74 -2.05
CA ASP A 434 27.99 179.99 -2.26
C ASP A 434 27.54 180.58 -0.91
#